data_AF-A0A931NDU0-F1
#
_entry.id   AF-A0A931NDU0-F1
#
_cell.length_a   1.000
_cell.length_b   1.000
_cell.length_c   1.000
_cell.angle_alpha   90.00
_cell.angle_beta   90.00
_cell.angle_gamma   90.00
#
_symmetry.space_group_name_H-M   'P 1'
#
loop_
_entity.id
_entity.type
_entity.pdbx_description
1 polymer ?
#
loop_
_entity_poly.entity_id
_entity_poly.type
_entity_poly.pdbx_seq_one_letter_code
_entity_poly.pdbx_strand_id
1 'polypeptide(L)'
;MTCITPRGHRRHALQLAALLALPLAQAQAQVPAVPEHALAEASLRAGWSGHELNLQIEAVEGPAAATQPRQGVIVRRYLSAQQWSATGVGGPNHQTSSGSYRLRPAGPQTVIEQSTDASGQLSQLRYQFETTHSGRWLWDLPNGQARLSGRFTRVASNAPADQQLAPVTIAGLHVPLIIKSASSTQLPAGSYPSAGLVLQSYAVDGTLVFQGFGPGNLNSKGTYRYRKVSANTAVEETVQTSDFFTLPYTMVYTFRTPNSGSWYQDFGNGLIRFNGTFDTFPR
;
A
#
# COMPACT_ATOMS: atom_id res chain seq x y z
N MET A 1 -46.60 -72.16 -11.53
CA MET A 1 -45.63 -73.15 -11.00
C MET A 1 -44.28 -72.70 -11.52
N THR A 2 -43.33 -72.24 -10.72
CA THR A 2 -42.74 -72.92 -9.55
C THR A 2 -42.30 -71.88 -8.53
N CYS A 3 -42.56 -72.19 -7.27
CA CYS A 3 -42.35 -71.35 -6.09
C CYS A 3 -40.92 -71.57 -5.57
N ILE A 4 -40.14 -70.51 -5.33
CA ILE A 4 -38.92 -70.56 -4.53
C ILE A 4 -38.88 -69.33 -3.63
N THR A 5 -39.06 -69.54 -2.33
CA THR A 5 -38.67 -68.62 -1.25
C THR A 5 -37.19 -68.85 -0.92
N PRO A 6 -36.47 -67.81 -0.47
CA PRO A 6 -35.90 -67.98 0.87
C PRO A 6 -35.75 -66.71 1.72
N ARG A 7 -35.98 -66.95 3.02
CA ARG A 7 -35.21 -66.57 4.21
C ARG A 7 -34.92 -65.10 4.51
N GLY A 8 -35.44 -64.71 5.67
CA GLY A 8 -35.18 -63.45 6.33
C GLY A 8 -33.77 -63.31 6.90
N HIS A 9 -33.37 -62.06 7.05
CA HIS A 9 -32.26 -61.66 7.90
C HIS A 9 -32.63 -60.42 8.73
N ARG A 10 -32.63 -60.67 10.05
CA ARG A 10 -32.27 -59.84 11.20
C ARG A 10 -32.20 -58.31 10.99
N ARG A 11 -33.10 -57.63 11.68
CA ARG A 11 -33.04 -56.21 12.04
C ARG A 11 -31.82 -55.97 12.94
N HIS A 12 -30.81 -55.26 12.44
CA HIS A 12 -29.83 -54.60 13.28
C HIS A 12 -30.34 -53.19 13.61
N ALA A 13 -30.64 -52.97 14.88
CA ALA A 13 -30.90 -51.64 15.43
C ALA A 13 -29.59 -50.84 15.42
N LEU A 14 -29.52 -49.83 14.56
CA LEU A 14 -28.51 -48.77 14.66
C LEU A 14 -28.92 -47.84 15.81
N GLN A 15 -28.24 -47.98 16.96
CA GLN A 15 -28.26 -46.95 17.99
C GLN A 15 -27.52 -45.72 17.46
N LEU A 16 -28.27 -44.65 17.20
CA LEU A 16 -27.75 -43.31 16.96
C LEU A 16 -27.20 -42.77 18.29
N ALA A 17 -25.88 -42.73 18.44
CA ALA A 17 -25.25 -41.96 19.51
C ALA A 17 -25.38 -40.47 19.17
N ALA A 18 -26.26 -39.76 19.86
CA ALA A 18 -26.35 -38.31 19.81
C ALA A 18 -25.12 -37.71 20.54
N LEU A 19 -24.09 -37.32 19.78
CA LEU A 19 -23.06 -36.42 20.27
C LEU A 19 -23.65 -35.02 20.39
N LEU A 20 -23.92 -34.59 21.63
CA LEU A 20 -24.17 -33.21 21.99
C LEU A 20 -22.91 -32.39 21.74
N ALA A 21 -22.86 -31.69 20.62
CA ALA A 21 -21.88 -30.63 20.38
C ALA A 21 -22.26 -29.40 21.23
N LEU A 22 -21.55 -29.21 22.34
CA LEU A 22 -21.57 -27.96 23.09
C LEU A 22 -20.88 -26.86 22.25
N PRO A 23 -21.50 -25.70 22.00
CA PRO A 23 -20.80 -24.60 21.38
C PRO A 23 -19.81 -24.00 22.39
N LEU A 24 -18.52 -24.19 22.14
CA LEU A 24 -17.46 -23.38 22.73
C LEU A 24 -17.63 -21.95 22.19
N ALA A 25 -18.35 -21.12 22.93
CA ALA A 25 -18.36 -19.68 22.72
C ALA A 25 -16.95 -19.16 23.01
N GLN A 26 -16.14 -19.00 21.97
CA GLN A 26 -14.92 -18.21 22.06
C GLN A 26 -15.34 -16.76 22.29
N ALA A 27 -15.25 -16.32 23.55
CA ALA A 27 -15.27 -14.91 23.89
C ALA A 27 -14.05 -14.26 23.23
N GLN A 28 -14.23 -13.72 22.03
CA GLN A 28 -13.28 -12.76 21.46
C GLN A 28 -13.27 -11.57 22.41
N ALA A 29 -12.19 -11.42 23.17
CA ALA A 29 -11.94 -10.20 23.93
C ALA A 29 -11.97 -9.04 22.93
N GLN A 30 -13.04 -8.24 22.95
CA GLN A 30 -13.11 -6.98 22.23
C GLN A 30 -12.01 -6.10 22.81
N VAL A 31 -10.90 -5.97 22.07
CA VAL A 31 -9.94 -4.90 22.29
C VAL A 31 -10.73 -3.61 22.18
N PRO A 32 -10.79 -2.76 23.21
CA PRO A 32 -11.59 -1.54 23.16
C PRO A 32 -11.09 -0.70 21.98
N ALA A 33 -12.01 -0.35 21.08
CA ALA A 33 -11.70 0.55 19.97
C ALA A 33 -11.18 1.85 20.56
N VAL A 34 -9.99 2.28 20.13
CA VAL A 34 -9.47 3.61 20.47
C VAL A 34 -10.47 4.61 19.90
N PRO A 35 -11.06 5.50 20.72
CA PRO A 35 -11.94 6.54 20.20
C PRO A 35 -11.22 7.31 19.09
N GLU A 36 -11.89 7.56 17.97
CA GLU A 36 -11.29 8.25 16.81
C GLU A 36 -10.67 9.61 17.17
N HIS A 37 -11.11 10.20 18.28
CA HIS A 37 -10.62 11.45 18.85
C HIS A 37 -9.28 11.34 19.61
N ALA A 38 -8.68 10.16 19.73
CA ALA A 38 -7.43 9.96 20.47
C ALA A 38 -6.30 9.34 19.62
N LEU A 39 -6.46 9.26 18.30
CA LEU A 39 -5.50 8.57 17.42
C LEU A 39 -4.09 9.19 17.46
N ALA A 40 -3.99 10.53 17.49
CA ALA A 40 -2.69 11.20 17.56
C ALA A 40 -1.98 10.95 18.89
N GLU A 41 -2.71 11.05 20.00
CA GLU A 41 -2.16 10.75 21.32
C GLU A 41 -1.77 9.28 21.46
N ALA A 42 -2.62 8.35 21.00
CA ALA A 42 -2.32 6.93 21.00
C ALA A 42 -1.06 6.62 20.18
N SER A 43 -0.92 7.24 19.01
CA SER A 43 0.26 7.11 18.15
C SER A 43 1.55 7.62 18.81
N LEU A 44 1.48 8.74 19.54
CA LEU A 44 2.61 9.29 20.29
C LEU A 44 2.97 8.43 21.52
N ARG A 45 1.97 7.96 22.27
CA ARG A 45 2.19 7.07 23.44
C ARG A 45 2.80 5.73 23.04
N ALA A 46 2.44 5.20 21.88
CA ALA A 46 3.06 4.00 21.33
C ALA A 46 4.56 4.19 21.00
N GLY A 47 5.03 5.44 20.94
CA GLY A 47 6.40 5.79 20.53
C GLY A 47 6.61 5.58 19.03
N TRP A 48 7.49 6.35 18.40
CA TRP A 48 7.80 6.17 16.97
C TRP A 48 9.12 5.44 16.75
N SER A 49 9.98 5.35 17.78
CA SER A 49 11.23 4.58 17.73
C SER A 49 10.96 3.12 17.34
N GLY A 50 11.74 2.58 16.41
CA GLY A 50 11.56 1.22 15.89
C GLY A 50 10.46 1.10 14.82
N HIS A 51 9.86 2.21 14.39
CA HIS A 51 8.90 2.24 13.30
C HIS A 51 9.43 2.94 12.07
N GLU A 52 8.85 2.59 10.93
CA GLU A 52 9.00 3.31 9.68
C GLU A 52 7.66 3.78 9.15
N LEU A 53 7.68 4.98 8.56
CA LEU A 53 6.57 5.55 7.83
C LEU A 53 6.88 5.50 6.33
N ASN A 54 5.97 4.89 5.57
CA ASN A 54 6.03 4.84 4.12
C ASN A 54 5.22 6.01 3.57
N LEU A 55 5.89 7.10 3.18
CA LEU A 55 5.28 8.34 2.71
C LEU A 55 5.08 8.27 1.19
N GLN A 56 3.93 7.77 0.74
CA GLN A 56 3.56 7.75 -0.68
C GLN A 56 3.35 9.18 -1.17
N ILE A 57 4.02 9.57 -2.25
CA ILE A 57 3.96 10.91 -2.84
C ILE A 57 2.83 10.94 -3.85
N GLU A 58 1.84 11.81 -3.61
CA GLU A 58 0.69 12.01 -4.50
C GLU A 58 0.71 13.36 -5.19
N ALA A 59 1.26 14.39 -4.53
CA ALA A 59 1.39 15.72 -5.08
C ALA A 59 2.66 16.44 -4.60
N VAL A 60 3.21 17.26 -5.51
CA VAL A 60 4.33 18.18 -5.23
C VAL A 60 4.05 19.51 -5.87
N GLU A 61 4.13 20.57 -5.08
CA GLU A 61 3.81 21.94 -5.48
C GLU A 61 4.94 22.89 -5.08
N GLY A 62 4.99 24.07 -5.71
CA GLY A 62 5.94 25.14 -5.39
C GLY A 62 7.07 25.32 -6.40
N PRO A 63 7.83 26.42 -6.28
CA PRO A 63 8.86 26.82 -7.25
C PRO A 63 10.02 25.82 -7.39
N ALA A 64 10.30 25.03 -6.36
CA ALA A 64 11.34 23.99 -6.36
C ALA A 64 10.77 22.58 -6.62
N ALA A 65 9.50 22.42 -7.00
CA ALA A 65 8.88 21.10 -7.18
C ALA A 65 9.66 20.18 -8.14
N ALA A 66 10.29 20.75 -9.18
CA ALA A 66 11.06 20.00 -10.16
C ALA A 66 12.34 19.36 -9.60
N THR A 67 12.88 19.85 -8.48
CA THR A 67 14.08 19.31 -7.82
C THR A 67 13.75 18.38 -6.66
N GLN A 68 12.47 18.20 -6.34
CA GLN A 68 12.00 17.31 -5.28
C GLN A 68 11.58 15.95 -5.85
N PRO A 69 11.49 14.90 -5.01
CA PRO A 69 10.85 13.65 -5.36
C PRO A 69 9.37 13.88 -5.69
N ARG A 70 8.91 13.46 -6.88
CA ARG A 70 7.54 13.74 -7.37
C ARG A 70 6.59 12.55 -7.40
N GLN A 71 7.12 11.34 -7.26
CA GLN A 71 6.37 10.10 -7.30
C GLN A 71 7.05 9.05 -6.43
N GLY A 72 6.42 7.89 -6.29
CA GLY A 72 6.96 6.81 -5.47
C GLY A 72 6.73 7.04 -3.98
N VAL A 73 7.70 6.64 -3.16
CA VAL A 73 7.57 6.61 -1.70
C VAL A 73 8.87 7.05 -1.03
N ILE A 74 8.75 7.74 0.10
CA ILE A 74 9.85 8.02 1.02
C ILE A 74 9.67 7.13 2.25
N VAL A 75 10.60 6.21 2.48
CA VAL A 75 10.61 5.37 3.68
C VAL A 75 11.38 6.10 4.77
N ARG A 76 10.69 6.58 5.79
CA ARG A 76 11.26 7.32 6.92
C ARG A 76 11.30 6.43 8.16
N ARG A 77 12.49 6.05 8.60
CA ARG A 77 12.74 5.18 9.75
C ARG A 77 13.08 6.01 10.98
N TYR A 78 12.43 5.71 12.10
CA TYR A 78 12.66 6.36 13.38
C TYR A 78 13.50 5.42 14.24
N LEU A 79 14.78 5.76 14.44
CA LEU A 79 15.80 4.85 14.94
C LEU A 79 15.79 4.79 16.48
N SER A 80 16.34 5.83 17.10
CA SER A 80 16.46 6.03 18.55
C SER A 80 15.69 7.30 18.95
N ALA A 81 15.63 7.62 20.25
CA ALA A 81 14.94 8.80 20.75
C ALA A 81 15.42 10.06 20.01
N GLN A 82 14.56 10.57 19.11
CA GLN A 82 14.76 11.77 18.30
C GLN A 82 15.70 11.66 17.08
N GLN A 83 16.05 10.47 16.60
CA GLN A 83 16.79 10.30 15.33
C GLN A 83 15.98 9.60 14.24
N TRP A 84 16.13 10.05 13.00
CA TRP A 84 15.51 9.43 11.83
C TRP A 84 16.49 9.27 10.67
N SER A 85 16.21 8.31 9.81
CA SER A 85 16.79 8.18 8.47
C SER A 85 15.68 8.05 7.43
N ALA A 86 15.92 8.47 6.20
CA ALA A 86 14.95 8.39 5.12
C ALA A 86 15.60 7.93 3.83
N THR A 87 14.87 7.14 3.04
CA THR A 87 15.28 6.70 1.71
C THR A 87 14.11 6.79 0.76
N GLY A 88 14.31 7.51 -0.34
CA GLY A 88 13.34 7.66 -1.39
C GLY A 88 13.43 6.59 -2.48
N VAL A 89 12.29 6.17 -3.03
CA VAL A 89 12.18 5.13 -4.05
C VAL A 89 11.07 5.45 -5.06
N GLY A 90 11.37 5.34 -6.36
CA GLY A 90 10.40 5.42 -7.45
C GLY A 90 10.37 6.78 -8.11
N GLY A 91 10.95 6.90 -9.31
CA GLY A 91 11.09 8.17 -10.02
C GLY A 91 12.35 8.97 -9.66
N PRO A 92 12.48 10.20 -10.19
CA PRO A 92 13.69 11.01 -10.08
C PRO A 92 13.82 11.72 -8.72
N ASN A 93 15.01 12.27 -8.47
CA ASN A 93 15.33 13.20 -7.37
C ASN A 93 15.18 12.64 -5.94
N HIS A 94 15.03 11.33 -5.78
CA HIS A 94 15.11 10.70 -4.46
C HIS A 94 16.51 10.81 -3.88
N GLN A 95 16.57 11.17 -2.60
CA GLN A 95 17.81 11.28 -1.84
C GLN A 95 17.71 10.48 -0.55
N THR A 96 18.85 9.99 -0.06
CA THR A 96 18.97 9.50 1.30
C THR A 96 19.24 10.67 2.23
N SER A 97 18.56 10.72 3.35
CA SER A 97 18.77 11.76 4.36
C SER A 97 18.65 11.18 5.76
N SER A 98 19.16 11.92 6.73
CA SER A 98 19.05 11.60 8.14
C SER A 98 19.02 12.88 8.94
N GLY A 99 18.53 12.80 10.17
CA GLY A 99 18.44 13.96 11.02
C GLY A 99 17.88 13.67 12.39
N SER A 100 17.54 14.76 13.06
CA SER A 100 16.81 14.73 14.32
C SER A 100 15.35 15.14 14.13
N TYR A 101 14.48 14.69 15.02
CA TYR A 101 13.06 15.03 15.01
C TYR A 101 12.51 15.29 16.40
N ARG A 102 11.45 16.11 16.47
CA ARG A 102 10.58 16.26 17.62
C ARG A 102 9.13 16.16 17.17
N LEU A 103 8.36 15.35 17.89
CA LEU A 103 6.94 15.17 17.64
C LEU A 103 6.14 15.95 18.68
N ARG A 104 5.04 16.58 18.25
CA ARG A 104 4.05 17.17 19.13
C ARG A 104 2.64 16.93 18.59
N PRO A 105 1.65 16.72 19.46
CA PRO A 105 0.26 16.73 19.02
C PRO A 105 -0.12 18.14 18.56
N ALA A 106 -0.97 18.21 17.54
CA ALA A 106 -1.56 19.45 17.04
C ALA A 106 -3.08 19.37 16.92
N GLY A 107 -3.67 18.24 17.33
CA GLY A 107 -5.10 17.97 17.36
C GLY A 107 -5.37 16.48 17.60
N PRO A 108 -6.65 16.09 17.72
CA PRO A 108 -7.07 14.69 17.99
C PRO A 108 -6.48 13.63 17.05
N GLN A 109 -6.28 14.01 15.79
CA GLN A 109 -5.78 13.15 14.71
C GLN A 109 -4.49 13.70 14.08
N THR A 110 -3.92 14.77 14.63
CA THR A 110 -2.81 15.48 13.99
C THR A 110 -1.55 15.43 14.83
N VAL A 111 -0.46 14.96 14.24
CA VAL A 111 0.89 15.07 14.79
C VAL A 111 1.72 15.98 13.89
N ILE A 112 2.47 16.89 14.50
CA ILE A 112 3.49 17.68 13.82
C ILE A 112 4.86 17.15 14.21
N GLU A 113 5.65 16.84 13.20
CA GLU A 113 7.07 16.57 13.30
C GLU A 113 7.85 17.80 12.86
N GLN A 114 8.70 18.30 13.75
CA GLN A 114 9.73 19.27 13.42
C GLN A 114 11.04 18.51 13.28
N SER A 115 11.70 18.66 12.14
CA SER A 115 12.94 17.95 11.83
C SER A 115 14.06 18.88 11.48
N THR A 116 15.28 18.49 11.82
CA THR A 116 16.53 19.10 11.35
C THR A 116 17.33 18.01 10.65
N ASP A 117 17.60 18.16 9.36
CA ASP A 117 18.44 17.19 8.63
C ASP A 117 19.94 17.39 8.93
N ALA A 118 20.78 16.51 8.37
CA ALA A 118 22.23 16.55 8.56
C ALA A 118 22.91 17.83 8.03
N SER A 119 22.25 18.58 7.14
CA SER A 119 22.74 19.89 6.66
C SER A 119 22.35 21.04 7.59
N GLY A 120 21.56 20.77 8.64
CA GLY A 120 21.00 21.79 9.52
C GLY A 120 19.70 22.40 9.00
N GLN A 121 19.17 21.93 7.87
CA GLN A 121 17.93 22.45 7.31
C GLN A 121 16.74 21.97 8.15
N LEU A 122 15.95 22.95 8.61
CA LEU A 122 14.71 22.70 9.33
C LEU A 122 13.60 22.32 8.36
N SER A 123 12.68 21.47 8.77
CA SER A 123 11.44 21.24 8.03
C SER A 123 10.31 20.77 8.93
N GLN A 124 9.09 20.86 8.43
CA GLN A 124 7.90 20.45 9.16
C GLN A 124 7.10 19.42 8.37
N LEU A 125 6.85 18.27 8.99
CA LEU A 125 5.92 17.27 8.49
C LEU A 125 4.67 17.28 9.38
N ARG A 126 3.50 17.24 8.75
CA ARG A 126 2.21 17.11 9.42
C ARG A 126 1.61 15.78 9.02
N TYR A 127 1.23 14.99 10.02
CA TYR A 127 0.54 13.72 9.84
C TYR A 127 -0.89 13.85 10.34
N GLN A 128 -1.86 13.55 9.49
CA GLN A 128 -3.27 13.44 9.83
C GLN A 128 -3.66 11.96 9.79
N PHE A 129 -3.86 11.37 10.96
CA PHE A 129 -4.18 9.96 11.15
C PHE A 129 -5.64 9.69 10.76
N GLU A 130 -5.83 8.73 9.84
CA GLU A 130 -7.13 8.15 9.52
C GLU A 130 -7.35 6.86 10.35
N THR A 131 -6.25 6.16 10.68
CA THR A 131 -6.20 5.03 11.62
C THR A 131 -4.94 5.17 12.48
N THR A 132 -4.68 4.27 13.44
CA THR A 132 -3.40 4.25 14.19
C THR A 132 -2.17 3.95 13.31
N HIS A 133 -2.37 3.38 12.11
CA HIS A 133 -1.30 2.91 11.23
C HIS A 133 -1.29 3.57 9.86
N SER A 134 -2.20 4.51 9.58
CA SER A 134 -2.29 5.14 8.27
C SER A 134 -2.94 6.50 8.32
N GLY A 135 -2.70 7.29 7.28
CA GLY A 135 -3.38 8.56 7.10
C GLY A 135 -2.78 9.37 5.98
N ARG A 136 -2.83 10.69 6.12
CA ARG A 136 -2.29 11.65 5.16
C ARG A 136 -1.11 12.39 5.76
N TRP A 137 -0.19 12.78 4.91
CA TRP A 137 0.95 13.58 5.31
C TRP A 137 1.12 14.80 4.40
N LEU A 138 1.72 15.84 4.98
CA LEU A 138 2.10 17.07 4.31
C LEU A 138 3.51 17.43 4.80
N TRP A 139 4.41 17.71 3.87
CA TRP A 139 5.76 18.20 4.17
C TRP A 139 5.93 19.59 3.55
N ASP A 140 6.01 20.59 4.40
CA ASP A 140 6.35 21.95 4.00
C ASP A 140 7.87 22.13 4.08
N LEU A 141 8.52 22.31 2.94
CA LEU A 141 9.93 22.68 2.90
C LEU A 141 10.11 24.18 3.19
N PRO A 142 11.26 24.59 3.76
CA PRO A 142 11.54 25.97 4.13
C PRO A 142 11.23 26.99 3.03
N ASN A 143 10.85 28.18 3.47
CA ASN A 143 10.65 29.35 2.60
C ASN A 143 9.63 29.12 1.46
N GLY A 144 8.72 28.15 1.61
CA GLY A 144 7.74 27.82 0.59
C GLY A 144 8.35 27.25 -0.69
N GLN A 145 9.57 26.71 -0.63
CA GLN A 145 10.27 26.19 -1.82
C GLN A 145 9.49 25.06 -2.49
N ALA A 146 8.98 24.13 -1.70
CA ALA A 146 8.07 23.12 -2.19
C ALA A 146 7.22 22.54 -1.06
N ARG A 147 6.11 21.94 -1.46
CA ARG A 147 5.17 21.23 -0.60
C ARG A 147 4.94 19.85 -1.19
N LEU A 148 5.23 18.82 -0.42
CA LEU A 148 4.96 17.43 -0.80
C LEU A 148 3.80 16.90 0.05
N SER A 149 2.95 16.07 -0.54
CA SER A 149 1.84 15.45 0.20
C SER A 149 1.43 14.11 -0.37
N GLY A 150 0.71 13.35 0.44
CA GLY A 150 0.09 12.10 0.03
C GLY A 150 -0.38 11.27 1.22
N ARG A 151 -0.29 9.96 1.07
CA ARG A 151 -0.71 8.99 2.10
C ARG A 151 0.48 8.35 2.78
N PHE A 152 0.29 7.95 4.04
CA PHE A 152 1.30 7.18 4.76
C PHE A 152 0.73 5.89 5.35
N THR A 153 1.60 4.89 5.49
CA THR A 153 1.43 3.78 6.43
C THR A 153 2.57 3.73 7.41
N ARG A 154 2.29 3.27 8.64
CA ARG A 154 3.26 3.06 9.70
C ARG A 154 3.39 1.57 10.00
N VAL A 155 4.61 1.06 9.96
CA VAL A 155 4.94 -0.34 10.29
C VAL A 155 6.16 -0.43 11.20
N ALA A 156 6.42 -1.58 11.81
CA ALA A 156 7.65 -1.83 12.54
C ALA A 156 8.84 -1.96 11.56
N SER A 157 9.96 -1.28 11.85
CA SER A 157 11.16 -1.34 10.99
C SER A 157 11.82 -2.72 10.98
N ASN A 158 11.64 -3.48 12.05
CA ASN A 158 12.13 -4.85 12.25
C ASN A 158 10.96 -5.83 12.38
N ALA A 159 9.93 -5.65 11.55
CA ALA A 159 8.78 -6.54 11.53
C ALA A 159 9.22 -8.02 11.37
N PRO A 160 8.69 -8.94 12.22
CA PRO A 160 8.97 -10.37 12.08
C PRO A 160 8.45 -10.91 10.75
N ALA A 161 8.92 -12.10 10.35
CA ALA A 161 8.69 -12.64 9.01
C ALA A 161 7.19 -12.78 8.66
N ASP A 162 6.35 -13.12 9.62
CA ASP A 162 4.89 -13.23 9.50
C ASP A 162 4.19 -11.87 9.30
N GLN A 163 4.86 -10.76 9.61
CA GLN A 163 4.40 -9.39 9.40
C GLN A 163 5.04 -8.74 8.17
N GLN A 164 5.90 -9.47 7.45
CA GLN A 164 6.47 -9.01 6.17
C GLN A 164 5.52 -9.33 5.02
N LEU A 165 4.51 -8.48 4.84
CA LEU A 165 3.44 -8.66 3.87
C LEU A 165 3.87 -8.43 2.41
N ALA A 166 4.73 -7.45 2.15
CA ALA A 166 5.21 -7.19 0.79
C ALA A 166 6.18 -8.29 0.36
N PRO A 167 5.98 -8.94 -0.80
CA PRO A 167 6.87 -9.98 -1.28
C PRO A 167 8.19 -9.37 -1.77
N VAL A 168 9.26 -10.16 -1.75
CA VAL A 168 10.59 -9.74 -2.24
C VAL A 168 10.59 -9.55 -3.76
N THR A 169 9.74 -10.30 -4.47
CA THR A 169 9.56 -10.22 -5.92
C THR A 169 8.09 -10.35 -6.29
N ILE A 170 7.71 -9.77 -7.42
CA ILE A 170 6.39 -9.94 -8.05
C ILE A 170 6.46 -10.84 -9.30
N ALA A 171 7.67 -11.30 -9.66
CA ALA A 171 7.89 -12.18 -10.80
C ALA A 171 7.12 -13.51 -10.65
N GLY A 172 6.50 -13.96 -11.74
CA GLY A 172 5.69 -15.18 -11.72
C GLY A 172 4.31 -15.02 -11.08
N LEU A 173 3.89 -13.78 -10.81
CA LEU A 173 2.55 -13.49 -10.30
C LEU A 173 1.66 -12.89 -11.39
N HIS A 174 0.36 -13.11 -11.20
CA HIS A 174 -0.71 -12.33 -11.76
C HIS A 174 -1.20 -11.33 -10.71
N VAL A 175 -1.49 -10.10 -11.16
CA VAL A 175 -1.95 -9.00 -10.30
C VAL A 175 -3.13 -8.31 -10.98
N PRO A 176 -4.37 -8.67 -10.61
CA PRO A 176 -5.54 -7.87 -10.99
C PRO A 176 -5.55 -6.54 -10.22
N LEU A 177 -5.41 -5.45 -10.95
CA LEU A 177 -5.58 -4.10 -10.44
C LEU A 177 -7.02 -3.64 -10.67
N ILE A 178 -7.78 -3.46 -9.61
CA ILE A 178 -9.12 -2.84 -9.68
C ILE A 178 -8.95 -1.34 -9.56
N ILE A 179 -9.32 -0.60 -10.59
CA ILE A 179 -9.28 0.87 -10.61
C ILE A 179 -10.49 1.38 -9.82
N LYS A 180 -10.22 2.06 -8.70
CA LYS A 180 -11.27 2.70 -7.87
C LYS A 180 -11.45 4.16 -8.21
N SER A 181 -10.38 4.83 -8.62
CA SER A 181 -10.40 6.22 -9.01
C SER A 181 -9.22 6.52 -9.94
N ALA A 182 -9.43 7.46 -10.86
CA ALA A 182 -8.40 8.05 -11.68
C ALA A 182 -8.61 9.56 -11.79
N SER A 183 -7.54 10.32 -11.95
CA SER A 183 -7.61 11.77 -12.15
C SER A 183 -6.50 12.25 -13.07
N SER A 184 -6.80 13.27 -13.86
CA SER A 184 -5.83 14.00 -14.68
C SER A 184 -6.16 15.49 -14.64
N THR A 185 -5.13 16.32 -14.58
CA THR A 185 -5.26 17.78 -14.72
C THR A 185 -5.02 18.25 -16.15
N GLN A 186 -4.62 17.34 -17.05
CA GLN A 186 -4.21 17.64 -18.42
C GLN A 186 -5.14 17.01 -19.46
N LEU A 187 -5.76 15.88 -19.14
CA LEU A 187 -6.64 15.13 -20.04
C LEU A 187 -8.13 15.34 -19.69
N PRO A 188 -9.01 15.48 -20.69
CA PRO A 188 -10.45 15.57 -20.47
C PRO A 188 -11.00 14.33 -19.74
N ALA A 189 -12.03 14.52 -18.91
CA ALA A 189 -12.75 13.40 -18.33
C ALA A 189 -13.29 12.46 -19.43
N GLY A 190 -13.21 11.15 -19.19
CA GLY A 190 -13.64 10.12 -20.15
C GLY A 190 -12.62 9.75 -21.22
N SER A 191 -11.48 10.46 -21.32
CA SER A 191 -10.39 10.12 -22.25
C SER A 191 -9.41 9.07 -21.70
N TYR A 192 -9.59 8.64 -20.45
CA TYR A 192 -8.80 7.63 -19.76
C TYR A 192 -9.69 6.76 -18.87
N PRO A 193 -9.26 5.54 -18.50
CA PRO A 193 -10.01 4.68 -17.59
C PRO A 193 -10.26 5.37 -16.24
N SER A 194 -11.51 5.50 -15.84
CA SER A 194 -11.86 5.98 -14.49
C SER A 194 -12.26 4.85 -13.54
N ALA A 195 -12.57 3.69 -14.10
CA ALA A 195 -12.92 2.46 -13.40
C ALA A 195 -12.57 1.24 -14.29
N GLY A 196 -12.61 0.05 -13.69
CA GLY A 196 -12.38 -1.21 -14.40
C GLY A 196 -11.32 -2.07 -13.74
N LEU A 197 -10.79 -3.02 -14.50
CA LEU A 197 -9.77 -3.95 -14.05
C LEU A 197 -8.64 -4.05 -15.08
N VAL A 198 -7.41 -4.11 -14.60
CA VAL A 198 -6.24 -4.42 -15.43
C VAL A 198 -5.55 -5.63 -14.83
N LEU A 199 -5.51 -6.74 -15.58
CA LEU A 199 -4.73 -7.92 -15.18
C LEU A 199 -3.29 -7.74 -15.67
N GLN A 200 -2.36 -7.58 -14.75
CA GLN A 200 -0.93 -7.59 -15.04
C GLN A 200 -0.36 -8.99 -14.81
N SER A 201 0.45 -9.47 -15.74
CA SER A 201 1.13 -10.77 -15.62
C SER A 201 2.63 -10.58 -15.74
N TYR A 202 3.36 -10.95 -14.69
CA TYR A 202 4.78 -10.66 -14.53
C TYR A 202 5.63 -11.88 -14.90
N ALA A 203 6.51 -11.72 -15.88
CA ALA A 203 7.50 -12.73 -16.23
C ALA A 203 8.81 -12.55 -15.44
N VAL A 204 9.58 -13.63 -15.30
CA VAL A 204 10.86 -13.63 -14.55
C VAL A 204 11.95 -12.84 -15.27
N ASP A 205 11.83 -12.64 -16.58
CA ASP A 205 12.76 -11.88 -17.41
C ASP A 205 12.60 -10.34 -17.29
N GLY A 206 11.73 -9.85 -16.40
CA GLY A 206 11.47 -8.43 -16.22
C GLY A 206 10.47 -7.85 -17.21
N THR A 207 9.77 -8.67 -18.00
CA THR A 207 8.66 -8.24 -18.87
C THR A 207 7.30 -8.43 -18.20
N LEU A 208 6.32 -7.62 -18.58
CA LEU A 208 4.93 -7.79 -18.16
C LEU A 208 3.95 -7.53 -19.30
N VAL A 209 2.78 -8.17 -19.21
CA VAL A 209 1.63 -7.94 -20.11
C VAL A 209 0.44 -7.44 -19.30
N PHE A 210 -0.36 -6.59 -19.94
CA PHE A 210 -1.54 -5.96 -19.36
C PHE A 210 -2.75 -6.39 -20.19
N GLN A 211 -3.78 -6.90 -19.52
CA GLN A 211 -5.09 -7.15 -20.12
C GLN A 211 -6.10 -6.23 -19.46
N GLY A 212 -6.65 -5.30 -20.24
CA GLY A 212 -7.59 -4.29 -19.78
C GLY A 212 -9.05 -4.75 -19.89
N PHE A 213 -9.84 -4.54 -18.85
CA PHE A 213 -11.26 -4.86 -18.80
C PHE A 213 -12.09 -3.65 -18.38
N GLY A 214 -13.04 -3.25 -19.23
CA GLY A 214 -13.90 -2.09 -19.01
C GLY A 214 -13.56 -0.88 -19.88
N PRO A 215 -14.35 0.20 -19.82
CA PRO A 215 -14.24 1.35 -20.72
C PRO A 215 -12.88 2.04 -20.67
N GLY A 216 -12.30 2.29 -21.85
CA GLY A 216 -11.02 2.99 -22.00
C GLY A 216 -9.78 2.18 -21.62
N ASN A 217 -9.94 0.97 -21.06
CA ASN A 217 -8.80 0.11 -20.75
C ASN A 217 -8.22 -0.47 -22.04
N LEU A 218 -6.89 -0.56 -22.06
CA LEU A 218 -6.13 -1.00 -23.23
C LEU A 218 -5.23 -2.17 -22.85
N ASN A 219 -5.07 -3.08 -23.79
CA ASN A 219 -4.01 -4.08 -23.68
C ASN A 219 -2.66 -3.40 -23.91
N SER A 220 -1.64 -3.86 -23.19
CA SER A 220 -0.31 -3.29 -23.26
C SER A 220 0.73 -4.34 -22.91
N LYS A 221 1.99 -4.00 -23.13
CA LYS A 221 3.16 -4.75 -22.67
C LYS A 221 4.20 -3.78 -22.11
N GLY A 222 5.19 -4.29 -21.41
CA GLY A 222 6.26 -3.44 -20.92
C GLY A 222 7.38 -4.21 -20.23
N THR A 223 8.29 -3.44 -19.64
CA THR A 223 9.30 -3.93 -18.71
C THR A 223 9.05 -3.33 -17.34
N TYR A 224 9.32 -4.09 -16.29
CA TYR A 224 9.12 -3.66 -14.91
C TYR A 224 10.40 -3.82 -14.08
N ARG A 225 10.52 -2.96 -13.07
CA ARG A 225 11.46 -3.10 -11.98
C ARG A 225 10.70 -3.01 -10.66
N TYR A 226 10.63 -4.11 -9.94
CA TYR A 226 9.99 -4.18 -8.64
C TYR A 226 11.02 -4.08 -7.51
N ARG A 227 10.70 -3.34 -6.46
CA ARG A 227 11.51 -3.24 -5.24
C ARG A 227 10.62 -3.21 -4.01
N LYS A 228 10.76 -4.21 -3.13
CA LYS A 228 10.28 -4.14 -1.75
C LYS A 228 11.06 -3.06 -1.01
N VAL A 229 10.36 -2.13 -0.35
CA VAL A 229 10.99 -1.00 0.36
C VAL A 229 10.75 -1.03 1.87
N SER A 230 9.70 -1.72 2.31
CA SER A 230 9.25 -1.82 3.69
C SER A 230 8.52 -3.16 3.90
N ALA A 231 8.19 -3.48 5.16
CA ALA A 231 7.42 -4.68 5.52
C ALA A 231 6.11 -4.82 4.72
N ASN A 232 5.41 -3.72 4.42
CA ASN A 232 4.12 -3.73 3.72
C ASN A 232 4.09 -2.88 2.44
N THR A 233 5.24 -2.34 1.99
CA THR A 233 5.27 -1.45 0.82
C THR A 233 6.31 -1.90 -0.19
N ALA A 234 5.93 -1.83 -1.45
CA ALA A 234 6.81 -2.02 -2.58
C ALA A 234 6.54 -0.98 -3.66
N VAL A 235 7.53 -0.79 -4.53
CA VAL A 235 7.44 0.13 -5.66
C VAL A 235 7.78 -0.61 -6.94
N GLU A 236 7.02 -0.31 -7.97
CA GLU A 236 7.26 -0.74 -9.33
C GLU A 236 7.51 0.47 -10.24
N GLU A 237 8.56 0.39 -11.04
CA GLU A 237 8.86 1.32 -12.13
C GLU A 237 8.74 0.57 -13.45
N THR A 238 7.92 1.08 -14.36
CA THR A 238 7.58 0.37 -15.61
C THR A 238 7.61 1.32 -16.79
N VAL A 239 7.98 0.80 -17.96
CA VAL A 239 7.71 1.43 -19.26
C VAL A 239 6.60 0.63 -19.94
N GLN A 240 5.43 1.25 -20.08
CA GLN A 240 4.26 0.63 -20.71
C GLN A 240 4.15 1.08 -22.16
N THR A 241 4.01 0.11 -23.05
CA THR A 241 3.80 0.29 -24.48
C THR A 241 2.45 -0.31 -24.88
N SER A 242 1.64 0.52 -25.53
CA SER A 242 0.41 0.15 -26.23
C SER A 242 0.53 0.52 -27.71
N ASP A 243 -0.54 0.33 -28.48
CA ASP A 243 -0.60 0.80 -29.87
C ASP A 243 -0.64 2.34 -29.98
N PHE A 244 -0.92 3.05 -28.88
CA PHE A 244 -1.13 4.50 -28.87
C PHE A 244 -0.01 5.29 -28.19
N PHE A 245 0.75 4.66 -27.31
CA PHE A 245 1.78 5.35 -26.52
C PHE A 245 2.89 4.41 -26.05
N THR A 246 4.02 5.01 -25.69
CA THR A 246 5.02 4.41 -24.81
C THR A 246 5.33 5.41 -23.69
N LEU A 247 4.90 5.11 -22.48
CA LEU A 247 5.01 6.02 -21.33
C LEU A 247 5.47 5.27 -20.08
N PRO A 248 6.25 5.93 -19.22
CA PRO A 248 6.64 5.36 -17.93
C PRO A 248 5.49 5.49 -16.92
N TYR A 249 5.51 4.63 -15.91
CA TYR A 249 4.78 4.88 -14.67
C TYR A 249 5.58 4.44 -13.45
N THR A 250 5.25 5.02 -12.31
CA THR A 250 5.66 4.53 -10.99
C THR A 250 4.41 4.13 -10.22
N MET A 251 4.42 2.90 -9.70
CA MET A 251 3.33 2.36 -8.90
C MET A 251 3.83 2.02 -7.50
N VAL A 252 3.08 2.41 -6.48
CA VAL A 252 3.31 2.10 -5.07
C VAL A 252 2.25 1.10 -4.63
N TYR A 253 2.69 -0.06 -4.16
CA TYR A 253 1.84 -1.08 -3.56
C TYR A 253 1.89 -0.96 -2.04
N THR A 254 0.73 -0.95 -1.41
CA THR A 254 0.56 -1.04 0.04
C THR A 254 -0.22 -2.30 0.38
N PHE A 255 0.51 -3.32 0.85
CA PHE A 255 -0.01 -4.62 1.23
C PHE A 255 -0.76 -4.54 2.57
N ARG A 256 -1.95 -5.13 2.61
CA ARG A 256 -2.76 -5.33 3.82
C ARG A 256 -2.80 -6.79 4.27
N THR A 257 -2.61 -7.69 3.31
CA THR A 257 -2.31 -9.10 3.51
C THR A 257 -1.11 -9.47 2.62
N PRO A 258 -0.54 -10.68 2.72
CA PRO A 258 0.54 -11.09 1.84
C PRO A 258 0.19 -11.04 0.34
N ASN A 259 -1.11 -11.14 0.01
CA ASN A 259 -1.58 -11.28 -1.36
C ASN A 259 -2.52 -10.16 -1.80
N SER A 260 -2.78 -9.14 -0.98
CA SER A 260 -3.74 -8.11 -1.35
C SER A 260 -3.50 -6.78 -0.65
N GLY A 261 -4.01 -5.71 -1.24
CA GLY A 261 -3.82 -4.37 -0.71
C GLY A 261 -4.39 -3.28 -1.59
N SER A 262 -3.79 -2.10 -1.48
CA SER A 262 -4.09 -0.94 -2.30
C SER A 262 -2.88 -0.53 -3.13
N TRP A 263 -3.11 0.07 -4.28
CA TRP A 263 -2.08 0.61 -5.13
C TRP A 263 -2.37 2.05 -5.52
N TYR A 264 -1.31 2.79 -5.81
CA TYR A 264 -1.34 4.13 -6.38
C TYR A 264 -0.34 4.19 -7.52
N GLN A 265 -0.75 4.73 -8.65
CA GLN A 265 0.11 4.85 -9.83
C GLN A 265 0.15 6.30 -10.29
N ASP A 266 1.37 6.78 -10.51
CA ASP A 266 1.66 7.98 -11.26
C ASP A 266 2.07 7.56 -12.68
N PHE A 267 1.16 7.78 -13.63
CA PHE A 267 1.32 7.38 -15.04
C PHE A 267 1.72 8.59 -15.89
N GLY A 268 2.74 8.41 -16.73
CA GLY A 268 3.22 9.45 -17.64
C GLY A 268 3.82 10.67 -16.93
N ASN A 269 4.42 10.50 -15.75
CA ASN A 269 4.99 11.58 -14.92
C ASN A 269 3.94 12.64 -14.52
N GLY A 270 2.80 12.19 -14.02
CA GLY A 270 1.71 13.01 -13.50
C GLY A 270 0.58 13.25 -14.50
N LEU A 271 0.66 12.66 -15.69
CA LEU A 271 -0.38 12.76 -16.72
C LEU A 271 -1.70 12.19 -16.22
N ILE A 272 -1.67 10.99 -15.61
CA ILE A 272 -2.83 10.39 -14.95
C ILE A 272 -2.38 9.79 -13.62
N ARG A 273 -3.19 10.00 -12.57
CA ARG A 273 -3.02 9.36 -11.27
C ARG A 273 -4.14 8.36 -11.05
N PHE A 274 -3.78 7.10 -10.87
CA PHE A 274 -4.73 6.03 -10.57
C PHE A 274 -4.56 5.57 -9.13
N ASN A 275 -5.65 5.09 -8.53
CA ASN A 275 -5.59 4.33 -7.29
C ASN A 275 -6.67 3.25 -7.26
N GLY A 276 -6.41 2.24 -6.44
CA GLY A 276 -7.27 1.09 -6.40
C GLY A 276 -6.88 0.03 -5.39
N THR A 277 -7.45 -1.15 -5.59
CA THR A 277 -7.13 -2.36 -4.83
C THR A 277 -6.53 -3.41 -5.75
N PHE A 278 -5.76 -4.33 -5.18
CA PHE A 278 -5.19 -5.45 -5.92
C PHE A 278 -5.24 -6.73 -5.09
N ASP A 279 -5.19 -7.84 -5.81
CA ASP A 279 -4.85 -9.15 -5.30
C ASP A 279 -3.64 -9.69 -6.06
N THR A 280 -3.00 -10.74 -5.55
CA THR A 280 -1.92 -11.47 -6.22
C THR A 280 -2.18 -12.96 -6.17
N PHE A 281 -1.85 -13.65 -7.25
CA PHE A 281 -1.88 -15.11 -7.32
C PHE A 281 -0.78 -15.63 -8.27
N PRO A 282 -0.34 -16.89 -8.10
CA PRO A 282 0.63 -17.49 -9.00
C PRO A 282 0.17 -17.48 -10.47
N ARG A 283 1.13 -17.30 -11.38
CA ARG A 283 0.96 -17.46 -12.82
C ARG A 283 0.87 -18.92 -13.25
#